data_AF-A0A914NTT8-F1
#
_entry.id   AF-A0A914NTT8-F1
#
_cell.length_a   1.000
_cell.length_b   1.000
_cell.length_c   1.000
_cell.angle_alpha   90.00
_cell.angle_beta   90.00
_cell.angle_gamma   90.00
#
_symmetry.space_group_name_H-M   'P 1'
#
loop_
_entity.id
_entity.type
_entity.pdbx_description
1 polymer ?
#
loop_
_entity_poly.entity_id
_entity_poly.type
_entity_poly.pdbx_seq_one_letter_code
_entity_poly.pdbx_strand_id
1 'polypeptide(L)'
;MANTNNIIESNRRREKLKKLRAEHDAQIVQIAMEAGLRISPDQWSSLLYGDSRHRAHMQSICDRLSQNSLTHAVEELRKLVSQQPKEKDLFDIINIFGHFDELSALSRFWQYGKVTRTFKFYSIDLFEICSEV
;
A
#
# COMPACT_ATOMS: atom_id res chain seq x y z
N MET A 1 -9.83 -2.25 -47.84
CA MET A 1 -8.98 -3.04 -46.92
C MET A 1 -8.32 -2.07 -45.95
N ALA A 2 -8.58 -2.16 -44.64
CA ALA A 2 -7.95 -1.28 -43.67
C ALA A 2 -6.42 -1.50 -43.68
N ASN A 3 -5.66 -0.43 -43.84
CA ASN A 3 -4.20 -0.47 -43.86
C ASN A 3 -3.67 -0.91 -42.49
N THR A 4 -2.94 -2.03 -42.45
CA THR A 4 -2.36 -2.61 -41.22
C THR A 4 -1.50 -1.61 -40.45
N ASN A 5 -0.83 -0.69 -41.15
CA ASN A 5 -0.05 0.38 -40.52
C ASN A 5 -0.93 1.33 -39.69
N ASN A 6 -2.14 1.64 -40.15
CA ASN A 6 -3.07 2.50 -39.41
C ASN A 6 -3.58 1.80 -38.12
N ILE A 7 -3.80 0.48 -38.18
CA ILE A 7 -4.21 -0.31 -37.01
C ILE A 7 -3.11 -0.32 -35.95
N ILE A 8 -1.86 -0.57 -36.35
CA ILE A 8 -0.70 -0.60 -35.44
C ILE A 8 -0.51 0.76 -34.78
N GLU A 9 -0.57 1.84 -35.56
CA GLU A 9 -0.36 3.18 -35.04
C GLU A 9 -1.50 3.61 -34.09
N SER A 10 -2.75 3.25 -34.42
CA SER A 10 -3.91 3.49 -33.56
C SER A 10 -3.81 2.72 -32.24
N ASN A 11 -3.37 1.46 -32.26
CA ASN A 11 -3.15 0.68 -31.05
C ASN A 11 -2.02 1.27 -30.21
N ARG A 12 -0.92 1.71 -30.83
CA ARG A 12 0.17 2.40 -30.13
C ARG A 12 -0.32 3.66 -29.41
N ARG A 13 -1.18 4.46 -30.05
CA ARG A 13 -1.79 5.65 -29.43
C ARG A 13 -2.66 5.27 -28.24
N ARG A 14 -3.49 4.23 -28.37
CA ARG A 14 -4.34 3.74 -27.26
C ARG A 14 -3.51 3.28 -26.06
N GLU A 15 -2.43 2.52 -26.30
CA GLU A 15 -1.55 2.07 -25.22
C GLU A 15 -0.82 3.25 -24.55
N LYS A 16 -0.42 4.26 -25.32
CA LYS A 16 0.16 5.50 -24.75
C LYS A 16 -0.86 6.23 -23.86
N LEU A 17 -2.11 6.36 -24.32
CA LEU A 17 -3.18 7.00 -23.54
C LEU A 17 -3.49 6.25 -22.25
N LYS A 18 -3.55 4.91 -22.29
CA LYS A 18 -3.76 4.08 -21.09
C LYS A 18 -2.66 4.28 -20.05
N LYS A 19 -1.39 4.32 -20.49
CA LYS A 19 -0.25 4.55 -19.59
C LYS A 19 -0.33 5.93 -18.94
N LEU A 20 -0.59 6.96 -19.74
CA LEU A 20 -0.72 8.32 -19.22
C LEU A 20 -1.87 8.43 -18.21
N ARG A 21 -2.99 7.73 -18.45
CA ARG A 21 -4.11 7.72 -17.52
C ARG A 21 -3.78 7.00 -16.21
N ALA A 22 -3.11 5.86 -16.29
CA ALA A 22 -2.67 5.12 -15.10
C ALA A 22 -1.69 5.94 -14.24
N GLU A 23 -0.82 6.74 -14.87
CA GLU A 23 0.09 7.66 -14.18
C GLU A 23 -0.67 8.83 -13.52
N HIS A 24 -1.60 9.44 -14.25
CA HIS A 24 -2.46 10.50 -13.72
C HIS A 24 -3.30 10.03 -12.52
N ASP A 25 -3.92 8.85 -12.60
CA ASP A 25 -4.70 8.29 -11.49
C ASP A 25 -3.79 8.03 -10.27
N ALA A 26 -2.57 7.54 -10.48
CA ALA A 26 -1.62 7.31 -9.40
C ALA A 26 -1.20 8.61 -8.70
N GLN A 27 -1.00 9.69 -9.46
CA GLN A 27 -0.69 11.01 -8.90
C GLN A 27 -1.85 11.55 -8.03
N ILE A 28 -3.10 11.39 -8.48
CA ILE A 28 -4.27 11.79 -7.67
C ILE A 28 -4.32 11.02 -6.36
N VAL A 29 -4.14 9.69 -6.41
CA VAL A 29 -4.14 8.86 -5.20
C VAL A 29 -3.00 9.27 -4.27
N GLN A 30 -1.81 9.54 -4.80
CA GLN A 30 -0.67 9.98 -4.02
C GLN A 30 -0.94 11.31 -3.31
N ILE A 31 -1.47 12.31 -4.01
CA ILE A 31 -1.82 13.61 -3.40
C ILE A 31 -2.87 13.43 -2.29
N ALA A 32 -3.88 12.60 -2.52
CA ALA A 32 -4.88 12.32 -1.50
C ALA A 32 -4.28 11.63 -0.26
N MET A 33 -3.35 10.69 -0.46
CA MET A 33 -2.62 10.04 0.64
C MET A 33 -1.76 11.05 1.41
N GLU A 34 -1.04 11.93 0.73
CA GLU A 34 -0.23 13.01 1.33
C GLU A 34 -1.09 14.04 2.09
N ALA A 35 -2.33 14.25 1.65
CA ALA A 35 -3.32 15.07 2.34
C ALA A 35 -4.01 14.33 3.51
N GLY A 36 -3.65 13.07 3.79
CA GLY A 36 -4.23 12.27 4.86
C GLY A 36 -5.62 11.66 4.54
N LEU A 37 -6.08 11.74 3.29
CA LEU A 37 -7.35 11.16 2.87
C LEU A 37 -7.21 9.65 2.64
N ARG A 38 -8.07 8.86 3.26
CA ARG A 38 -8.15 7.40 3.08
C ARG A 38 -9.42 7.05 2.33
N ILE A 39 -9.30 6.86 1.02
CA ILE A 39 -10.41 6.57 0.10
C ILE A 39 -10.25 5.12 -0.40
N SER A 40 -11.34 4.35 -0.39
CA SER A 40 -11.29 2.94 -0.81
C SER A 40 -11.21 2.81 -2.35
N PRO A 41 -10.68 1.69 -2.88
CA PRO A 41 -10.62 1.45 -4.33
C PRO A 41 -11.98 1.53 -5.05
N ASP A 42 -13.06 1.13 -4.37
CA ASP A 42 -14.43 1.28 -4.88
C ASP A 42 -14.85 2.74 -4.99
N GLN A 43 -14.55 3.54 -3.97
CA GLN A 43 -14.82 4.97 -3.98
C GLN A 43 -13.97 5.70 -5.04
N TRP A 44 -12.71 5.30 -5.22
CA TRP A 44 -11.87 5.82 -6.28
C TRP A 44 -12.40 5.52 -7.68
N SER A 45 -12.88 4.29 -7.90
CA SER A 45 -13.53 3.91 -9.15
C SER A 45 -14.74 4.82 -9.41
N SER A 46 -15.60 5.03 -8.40
CA SER A 46 -16.74 5.93 -8.53
C SER A 46 -16.33 7.39 -8.76
N LEU A 47 -15.26 7.86 -8.12
CA LEU A 47 -14.83 9.26 -8.17
C LEU A 47 -14.14 9.62 -9.49
N LEU A 48 -13.30 8.74 -10.02
CA LEU A 48 -12.49 9.00 -11.21
C LEU A 48 -13.15 8.52 -12.52
N TYR A 49 -14.05 7.53 -12.41
CA TYR A 49 -14.66 6.85 -13.56
C TYR A 49 -16.19 6.81 -13.54
N GLY A 50 -16.84 7.14 -12.41
CA GLY A 50 -18.30 7.07 -12.29
C GLY A 50 -18.87 5.65 -12.30
N ASP A 51 -18.02 4.64 -12.10
CA ASP A 51 -18.41 3.22 -12.10
C ASP A 51 -17.67 2.42 -11.03
N SER A 52 -18.00 1.14 -10.88
CA SER A 52 -17.29 0.18 -10.01
C SER A 52 -16.35 -0.76 -10.78
N ARG A 53 -16.20 -0.57 -12.10
CA ARG A 53 -15.46 -1.47 -12.98
C ARG A 53 -13.96 -1.30 -12.87
N HIS A 54 -13.52 -0.10 -12.46
CA HIS A 54 -12.11 0.24 -12.30
C HIS A 54 -11.57 -0.07 -10.90
N ARG A 55 -12.35 -0.73 -10.03
CA ARG A 55 -11.93 -1.15 -8.68
C ARG A 55 -10.59 -1.89 -8.67
N ALA A 56 -10.40 -2.86 -9.56
CA ALA A 56 -9.17 -3.65 -9.60
C ALA A 56 -7.95 -2.81 -10.04
N HIS A 57 -8.15 -1.86 -10.97
CA HIS A 57 -7.12 -0.90 -11.38
C HIS A 57 -6.73 0.01 -10.21
N MET A 58 -7.73 0.58 -9.52
CA MET A 58 -7.49 1.41 -8.34
C MET A 58 -6.85 0.65 -7.18
N GLN A 59 -7.23 -0.62 -6.95
CA GLN A 59 -6.59 -1.49 -5.96
C GLN A 59 -5.10 -1.64 -6.26
N SER A 60 -4.74 -1.94 -7.52
CA SER A 60 -3.34 -2.10 -7.90
C SER A 60 -2.51 -0.82 -7.71
N ILE A 61 -3.13 0.36 -7.91
CA ILE A 61 -2.50 1.65 -7.64
C ILE A 61 -2.29 1.83 -6.12
N CYS A 62 -3.33 1.59 -5.31
CA CYS A 62 -3.24 1.68 -3.86
C CYS A 62 -2.17 0.74 -3.29
N ASP A 63 -2.15 -0.51 -3.73
CA ASP A 63 -1.18 -1.51 -3.27
C ASP A 63 0.25 -1.06 -3.60
N ARG A 64 0.48 -0.62 -4.84
CA ARG A 64 1.80 -0.11 -5.29
C ARG A 64 2.26 1.10 -4.48
N LEU A 65 1.36 2.01 -4.12
CA LEU A 65 1.71 3.19 -3.30
C LEU A 65 1.88 2.84 -1.82
N SER A 66 1.23 1.78 -1.33
CA SER A 66 1.32 1.34 0.07
C SER A 66 2.55 0.49 0.42
N GLN A 67 3.30 -0.02 -0.57
CA GLN A 67 4.41 -0.97 -0.37
C GLN A 67 5.55 -0.45 0.52
N ASN A 68 5.65 0.86 0.76
CA ASN A 68 6.63 1.48 1.66
C ASN A 68 5.97 2.19 2.87
N SER A 69 4.69 1.92 3.15
CA SER A 69 3.85 2.82 3.94
C SER A 69 3.79 2.57 5.43
N LEU A 70 4.21 1.42 5.97
CA LEU A 70 4.02 1.14 7.41
C LEU A 70 4.79 2.13 8.27
N THR A 71 6.05 2.41 7.96
CA THR A 71 6.84 3.44 8.65
C THR A 71 6.26 4.84 8.49
N HIS A 72 5.71 5.17 7.31
CA HIS A 72 5.05 6.45 7.09
C HIS A 72 3.72 6.56 7.86
N ALA A 73 2.96 5.48 7.95
CA ALA A 73 1.69 5.42 8.66
C ALA A 73 1.90 5.51 10.18
N VAL A 74 2.94 4.85 10.70
CA VAL A 74 3.36 4.98 12.11
C VAL A 74 3.77 6.41 12.42
N GLU A 75 4.52 7.07 11.53
CA GLU A 75 4.93 8.46 11.71
C GLU A 75 3.75 9.45 11.63
N GLU A 76 2.81 9.25 10.71
CA GLU A 76 1.57 10.05 10.68
C GLU A 76 0.73 9.86 11.94
N LEU A 77 0.56 8.62 12.39
CA LEU A 77 -0.16 8.33 13.63
C LEU A 77 0.54 9.00 14.82
N ARG A 78 1.88 8.94 14.89
CA ARG A 78 2.68 9.61 15.92
C ARG A 78 2.48 11.12 15.92
N LYS A 79 2.39 11.74 14.75
CA LYS A 79 2.10 13.18 14.62
C LYS A 79 0.70 13.53 15.10
N LEU A 80 -0.32 12.76 14.71
CA LEU A 80 -1.70 12.98 15.14
C LEU A 80 -1.86 12.82 16.65
N VAL A 81 -1.23 11.80 17.23
CA VAL A 81 -1.23 11.54 18.68
C VAL A 81 -0.50 12.66 19.42
N SER A 82 0.64 13.13 18.93
CA SER A 82 1.40 14.23 19.54
C SER A 82 0.65 15.57 19.48
N GLN A 83 -0.26 15.74 18.50
CA GLN A 83 -1.06 16.96 18.32
C GLN A 83 -2.39 16.93 19.08
N GLN A 84 -2.82 15.79 19.64
CA GLN A 84 -4.05 15.66 20.41
C GLN A 84 -3.75 15.62 21.92
N PRO A 85 -4.04 16.68 22.70
CA PRO A 85 -3.93 16.64 24.15
C PRO A 85 -5.21 16.02 24.72
N LYS A 86 -5.27 14.69 24.81
CA LYS A 86 -6.24 13.99 25.66
C LYS A 86 -5.49 13.05 26.59
N GLU A 87 -5.42 13.48 27.85
CA GLU A 87 -4.52 13.11 28.94
C GLU A 87 -4.49 11.63 29.38
N LYS A 88 -5.20 10.71 28.70
CA LYS A 88 -5.32 9.31 29.15
C LYS A 88 -5.02 8.25 28.10
N ASP A 89 -5.30 8.50 26.81
CA ASP A 89 -5.04 7.53 25.72
C ASP A 89 -3.58 7.57 25.22
N LEU A 90 -2.81 8.59 25.60
CA LEU A 90 -1.43 8.79 25.14
C LEU A 90 -0.49 7.65 25.56
N PHE A 91 -0.61 7.13 26.78
CA PHE A 91 0.27 6.04 27.26
C PHE A 91 0.02 4.71 26.53
N ASP A 92 -1.25 4.37 26.31
CA ASP A 92 -1.62 3.13 25.61
C ASP A 92 -1.22 3.18 24.14
N ILE A 93 -1.38 4.34 23.49
CA ILE A 93 -0.96 4.52 22.09
C ILE A 93 0.57 4.58 21.96
N ILE A 94 1.29 5.17 22.93
CA ILE A 94 2.76 5.16 22.96
C ILE A 94 3.32 3.74 23.10
N ASN A 95 2.72 2.91 23.96
CA ASN A 95 3.12 1.52 24.08
C ASN A 95 2.88 0.73 22.79
N ILE A 96 1.81 1.05 22.05
CA ILE A 96 1.53 0.45 20.74
C ILE A 96 2.62 0.83 19.71
N PHE A 97 3.19 2.04 19.75
CA PHE A 97 4.28 2.43 18.85
C PHE A 97 5.54 1.56 19.02
N GLY A 98 5.84 1.12 20.25
CA GLY A 98 6.94 0.18 20.50
C GLY A 98 6.78 -1.13 19.73
N HIS A 99 5.56 -1.69 19.71
CA HIS A 99 5.26 -2.89 18.93
C HIS A 99 5.34 -2.65 17.41
N PHE A 100 4.95 -1.47 16.93
CA PHE A 100 5.05 -1.14 15.51
C PHE A 100 6.49 -0.99 15.02
N ASP A 101 7.40 -0.47 15.86
CA ASP A 101 8.83 -0.39 15.54
C ASP A 101 9.45 -1.80 15.44
N GLU A 102 9.07 -2.73 16.32
CA GLU A 102 9.48 -4.13 16.24
C GLU A 102 8.94 -4.83 14.98
N LEU A 103 7.67 -4.62 14.63
CA LEU A 103 7.07 -5.16 13.40
C LEU A 103 7.74 -4.57 12.14
N SER A 104 8.12 -3.29 12.17
CA SER A 104 8.86 -2.63 11.09
C SER A 104 10.27 -3.20 10.94
N ALA A 105 10.93 -3.55 12.04
CA ALA A 105 12.23 -4.21 12.02
C ALA A 105 12.13 -5.65 11.49
N LEU A 106 11.08 -6.39 11.86
CA LEU A 106 10.79 -7.73 11.36
C LEU A 106 10.45 -7.73 9.86
N SER A 107 9.69 -6.76 9.35
CA SER A 107 9.38 -6.70 7.91
C SER A 107 10.64 -6.46 7.06
N ARG A 108 11.58 -5.64 7.53
CA ARG A 108 12.90 -5.45 6.91
C ARG A 108 13.76 -6.72 6.97
N PHE A 109 13.64 -7.50 8.04
CA PHE A 109 14.35 -8.77 8.20
C PHE A 109 13.93 -9.80 7.13
N TRP A 110 12.62 -9.90 6.82
CA TRP A 110 12.11 -10.76 5.75
C TRP A 110 12.47 -10.29 4.32
N GLN A 111 12.74 -9.00 4.13
CA GLN A 111 13.15 -8.46 2.83
C GLN A 111 14.62 -8.73 2.45
N TYR A 112 15.51 -9.02 3.42
CA TYR A 112 16.97 -9.01 3.18
C TYR A 112 17.77 -10.24 3.65
N GLY A 113 17.18 -11.30 4.23
CA GLY A 113 17.99 -12.40 4.78
C GLY A 113 17.40 -13.79 4.74
N LYS A 114 17.96 -14.66 3.87
CA LYS A 114 18.02 -16.11 4.14
C LYS A 114 18.82 -16.32 5.42
N VAL A 115 18.30 -17.14 6.34
CA VAL A 115 18.97 -18.19 7.14
C VAL A 115 18.30 -18.37 8.51
N THR A 116 18.11 -19.65 8.81
CA THR A 116 17.58 -20.33 9.99
C THR A 116 18.03 -19.75 11.34
N ARG A 117 17.07 -19.22 12.11
CA ARG A 117 17.17 -19.19 13.56
C ARG A 117 15.79 -19.41 14.18
N THR A 118 15.69 -20.47 14.95
CA THR A 118 14.53 -20.78 15.80
C THR A 118 14.35 -19.67 16.83
N PHE A 119 13.32 -18.85 16.65
CA PHE A 119 12.86 -17.96 17.72
C PHE A 119 11.95 -18.77 18.65
N LYS A 120 12.44 -19.08 19.86
CA LYS A 120 11.57 -19.54 20.94
C LYS A 120 10.82 -18.34 21.51
N PHE A 121 9.60 -18.11 21.03
CA PHE A 121 8.63 -17.34 21.79
C PHE A 121 8.06 -18.23 22.90
N TYR A 122 7.91 -17.67 24.09
CA TYR A 122 7.31 -18.36 25.23
C TYR A 122 5.97 -19.00 24.82
N SER A 123 5.96 -20.33 24.82
CA SER A 123 4.78 -21.20 24.93
C SER A 123 3.78 -21.32 23.77
N ILE A 124 4.21 -21.16 22.51
CA ILE A 124 3.50 -21.73 21.35
C ILE A 124 4.52 -22.33 20.39
N ASP A 125 4.60 -23.66 20.35
CA ASP A 125 5.35 -24.39 19.33
C ASP A 125 4.57 -24.33 18.00
N LEU A 126 4.88 -23.37 17.14
CA LEU A 126 4.47 -23.40 15.74
C LEU A 126 5.52 -24.20 14.95
N PHE A 127 5.31 -25.52 14.95
CA PHE A 127 6.00 -26.47 14.10
C PHE A 127 5.46 -26.36 12.66
N GLU A 128 6.40 -26.18 11.72
CA GLU A 128 6.38 -26.74 10.37
C GLU A 128 5.18 -26.51 9.45
N ILE A 129 5.36 -25.61 8.47
CA ILE A 129 5.06 -25.93 7.06
C ILE A 129 6.19 -25.38 6.19
N CYS A 130 7.17 -26.24 5.90
CA CYS A 130 7.86 -26.19 4.62
C CYS A 130 6.96 -26.87 3.59
N SER A 131 6.65 -26.20 2.49
CA SER A 131 6.55 -26.88 1.21
C SER A 131 7.09 -25.96 0.14
N GLU A 132 8.27 -26.31 -0.34
CA GLU A 132 8.70 -26.04 -1.71
C GLU A 132 7.63 -26.60 -2.66
N VAL A 133 7.11 -25.77 -3.57
CA VAL A 133 7.16 -25.91 -5.04
C VAL A 133 7.02 -24.50 -5.63
#